data_AF-A0A9E2HZ23-F1
#
_entry.id   AF-A0A9E2HZ23-F1
#
_cell.length_a   1.000
_cell.length_b   1.000
_cell.length_c   1.000
_cell.angle_alpha   90.00
_cell.angle_beta   90.00
_cell.angle_gamma   90.00
#
_symmetry.space_group_name_H-M   'P 1'
#
loop_
_entity.id
_entity.type
_entity.pdbx_description
1 polymer ?
#
loop_
_entity_poly.entity_id
_entity_poly.type
_entity_poly.pdbx_seq_one_letter_code
_entity_poly.pdbx_strand_id
1 'polypeptide(L)' 'NKKIEISGLYFNKKIELIPQGNIDLRFDTILRDLKVPNMGQHNAVNDAIMTAMIYIKLLNTDRLR' A
#
# COMPACT_ATOMS: atom_id res chain seq x y z
N ASN A 1 8.68 18.10 -7.96
CA ASN A 1 8.61 16.91 -7.07
C ASN A 1 8.14 15.70 -7.83
N LYS A 2 8.86 14.57 -7.71
CA LYS A 2 8.47 13.29 -8.32
C LYS A 2 7.18 12.79 -7.66
N LYS A 3 6.21 12.37 -8.47
CA LYS A 3 4.98 11.72 -7.99
C LYS A 3 5.20 10.21 -7.96
N ILE A 4 4.74 9.56 -6.90
CA ILE A 4 4.82 8.11 -6.74
C ILE A 4 3.41 7.60 -6.51
N GLU A 5 2.98 6.64 -7.31
CA GLU A 5 1.67 6.01 -7.18
C GLU A 5 1.78 4.75 -6.29
N ILE A 6 1.29 4.86 -5.05
CA ILE A 6 1.46 3.83 -4.03
C ILE A 6 0.65 2.57 -4.33
N SER A 7 -0.58 2.71 -4.82
CA SER A 7 -1.42 1.60 -5.28
C SER A 7 -0.75 0.80 -6.40
N GLY A 8 -0.10 1.49 -7.35
CA GLY A 8 0.65 0.84 -8.44
C GLY A 8 1.85 0.04 -7.95
N LEU A 9 2.62 0.58 -7.00
CA LEU A 9 3.73 -0.15 -6.37
C LEU A 9 3.25 -1.43 -5.66
N TYR A 10 2.15 -1.33 -4.93
CA TYR A 10 1.53 -2.48 -4.27
C TYR A 10 1.01 -3.50 -5.29
N PHE A 11 0.32 -3.05 -6.35
CA PHE A 11 -0.17 -3.91 -7.42
C PHE A 11 0.96 -4.74 -8.02
N ASN A 12 2.07 -4.09 -8.42
CA ASN A 12 3.20 -4.77 -9.03
C ASN A 12 3.79 -5.85 -8.12
N LYS A 13 3.90 -5.58 -6.82
CA LYS A 13 4.40 -6.58 -5.85
C LYS A 13 3.41 -7.71 -5.59
N LYS A 14 2.11 -7.47 -5.72
CA LYS A 14 1.07 -8.47 -5.43
C LYS A 14 0.72 -9.35 -6.63
N ILE A 15 0.76 -8.81 -7.84
CA ILE A 15 0.43 -9.57 -9.07
C ILE A 15 1.47 -10.65 -9.37
N GLU A 16 2.72 -10.45 -8.96
CA GLU A 16 3.79 -11.46 -9.05
C GLU A 16 3.47 -12.74 -8.24
N LEU A 17 2.62 -12.63 -7.20
CA LEU A 17 2.26 -13.74 -6.32
C LEU A 17 0.99 -14.46 -6.75
N ILE A 18 0.05 -13.74 -7.35
CA ILE A 18 -1.24 -14.28 -7.80
C ILE A 18 -1.44 -13.88 -9.25
N PRO A 19 -0.73 -14.53 -10.20
CA PRO A 19 -0.93 -14.29 -11.62
C PRO A 19 -2.41 -14.51 -11.96
N GLN A 20 -3.05 -13.56 -12.64
CA GLN A 20 -4.49 -13.57 -12.99
C GLN A 20 -5.48 -13.29 -11.84
N GLY A 21 -4.99 -12.91 -10.64
CA GLY A 21 -5.86 -12.51 -9.53
C GLY A 21 -6.34 -11.06 -9.63
N ASN A 22 -7.60 -10.80 -9.27
CA ASN A 22 -8.09 -9.44 -9.06
C ASN A 22 -7.50 -8.88 -7.76
N ILE A 23 -6.69 -7.82 -7.86
CA ILE A 23 -6.05 -7.17 -6.71
C ILE A 23 -6.91 -6.00 -6.25
N ASP A 24 -7.35 -6.06 -4.99
CA ASP A 24 -8.06 -4.94 -4.36
C ASP A 24 -7.07 -3.84 -3.94
N LEU A 25 -7.21 -2.68 -4.58
CA LEU A 25 -6.37 -1.49 -4.39
C LEU A 25 -7.00 -0.44 -3.46
N ARG A 26 -8.12 -0.76 -2.80
CA ARG A 26 -8.68 0.13 -1.79
C ARG A 26 -7.66 0.38 -0.68
N PHE A 27 -7.57 1.63 -0.24
CA PHE A 27 -6.60 2.08 0.76
C PHE A 27 -6.64 1.22 2.02
N ASP A 28 -7.84 0.93 2.53
CA ASP A 28 -8.04 0.04 3.68
C ASP A 28 -7.53 -1.39 3.48
N THR A 29 -7.69 -1.92 2.27
CA THR A 29 -7.18 -3.24 1.96
C THR A 29 -5.67 -3.25 2.00
N ILE A 30 -5.02 -2.23 1.43
CA ILE A 30 -3.56 -2.07 1.46
C ILE A 30 -3.06 -1.89 2.90
N LEU A 31 -3.73 -1.07 3.72
CA LEU A 31 -3.38 -0.90 5.14
C LEU A 31 -3.41 -2.23 5.91
N ARG A 32 -4.52 -2.97 5.77
CA ARG A 32 -4.68 -4.27 6.44
C ARG A 32 -3.66 -5.29 5.98
N ASP A 33 -3.46 -5.41 4.67
CA ASP A 33 -2.53 -6.36 4.06
C ASP A 33 -1.10 -6.11 4.53
N LEU A 34 -0.69 -4.84 4.57
CA LEU A 34 0.63 -4.43 5.02
C LEU A 34 0.75 -4.30 6.54
N LYS A 35 -0.31 -4.55 7.30
CA LYS A 35 -0.35 -4.35 8.77
C LYS A 35 0.11 -2.94 9.17
N VAL A 36 -0.35 -1.94 8.44
CA VAL A 36 -0.17 -0.53 8.79
C VAL A 36 -1.32 -0.13 9.72
N PRO A 37 -1.03 0.52 10.88
CA PRO A 37 -2.09 0.98 11.77
C PRO A 37 -2.99 1.99 11.06
N ASN A 38 -4.30 1.78 11.17
CA ASN A 38 -5.28 2.77 10.71
C ASN A 38 -5.38 3.88 11.76
N MET A 39 -4.99 5.10 11.38
CA MET A 39 -4.98 6.28 12.26
C MET A 39 -6.28 7.10 12.17
N GLY A 40 -7.32 6.56 11.54
CA GLY A 40 -8.54 7.29 11.16
C GLY A 40 -8.40 7.92 9.78
N GLN A 41 -9.37 7.63 8.91
CA GLN A 41 -9.46 8.16 7.55
C GLN A 41 -10.08 9.57 7.55
N HIS A 42 -9.88 10.30 6.45
CA HIS A 42 -10.43 11.64 6.19
C HIS A 42 -9.76 12.79 6.96
N ASN A 43 -8.53 12.57 7.43
CA ASN A 43 -7.61 13.61 7.85
C ASN A 43 -6.37 13.56 6.94
N ALA A 44 -6.12 14.63 6.20
CA ALA A 44 -5.02 14.70 5.24
C ALA A 44 -3.64 14.39 5.85
N VAL A 45 -3.42 14.75 7.12
CA VAL A 45 -2.17 14.44 7.83
C VAL A 45 -2.07 12.95 8.10
N ASN A 46 -3.14 12.32 8.60
CA ASN A 46 -3.16 10.88 8.84
C ASN A 46 -3.02 10.10 7.53
N ASP A 47 -3.70 10.55 6.47
CA ASP A 47 -3.60 9.93 5.14
C ASP A 47 -2.18 10.03 4.60
N ALA A 48 -1.50 11.16 4.78
CA ALA A 48 -0.10 11.34 4.39
C ALA A 48 0.84 10.43 5.21
N ILE A 49 0.66 10.33 6.53
CA ILE A 49 1.46 9.48 7.41
C ILE A 49 1.27 8.00 7.03
N MET A 50 0.03 7.54 6.92
CA MET A 50 -0.30 6.17 6.54
C MET A 50 0.23 5.83 5.14
N THR A 51 0.13 6.76 4.18
CA THR A 51 0.70 6.62 2.83
C THR A 51 2.22 6.49 2.87
N ALA A 52 2.90 7.29 3.70
CA ALA A 52 4.35 7.18 3.89
C ALA A 52 4.75 5.84 4.52
N MET A 53 3.99 5.34 5.50
CA MET A 53 4.23 4.03 6.11
C MET A 53 4.05 2.89 5.11
N ILE A 54 3.02 2.95 4.27
CA ILE A 54 2.81 2.02 3.16
C ILE A 54 4.03 2.04 2.24
N TYR A 55 4.46 3.23 1.81
CA TYR A 55 5.60 3.39 0.92
C TYR A 55 6.88 2.75 1.48
N ILE A 56 7.21 3.03 2.74
CA ILE A 56 8.39 2.45 3.42
C ILE A 56 8.27 0.93 3.48
N LYS A 57 7.10 0.38 3.82
CA LYS A 57 6.91 -1.08 3.85
C LYS A 57 7.10 -1.70 2.48
N LEU A 58 6.54 -1.11 1.42
CA LEU A 58 6.69 -1.64 0.06
C LEU A 58 8.15 -1.63 -0.39
N LEU A 59 8.93 -0.59 -0.06
CA LEU A 59 10.35 -0.53 -0.38
C LEU A 59 11.18 -1.61 0.32
N ASN A 60 10.84 -1.94 1.56
CA ASN A 60 11.61 -2.90 2.38
C ASN A 60 11.05 -4.32 2.35
N THR A 61 10.01 -4.58 1.55
CA THR A 61 9.40 -5.90 1.42
C THR A 61 9.63 -6.42 0.02
N ASP A 62 10.54 -7.39 -0.14
CA ASP A 62 10.83 -7.99 -1.45
C ASP A 62 9.64 -8.80 -1.97
N ARG A 63 8.87 -9.44 -1.09
CA ARG A 63 7.67 -10.22 -1.42
C ARG A 63 6.60 -10.07 -0.35
N LEU A 64 5.38 -9.70 -0.76
CA LEU A 64 4.22 -9.73 0.14
C LEU A 64 3.94 -11.20 0.48
N ARG A 65 3.98 -11.59 1.76
CA ARG A 65 3.69 -12.96 2.20
C ARG A 65 2.28 -13.05 2.74
#